data_AF-A0A2G5TQ61-F1
#
_entry.id   AF-A0A2G5TQ61-F1
#
_cell.length_a   1.000
_cell.length_b   1.000
_cell.length_c   1.000
_cell.angle_alpha   90.00
_cell.angle_beta   90.00
_cell.angle_gamma   90.00
#
_symmetry.space_group_name_H-M   'P 1'
#
loop_
_entity.id
_entity.type
_entity.pdbx_description
1 polymer ?
#
loop_
_entity_poly.entity_id
_entity_poly.type
_entity_poly.pdbx_seq_one_letter_code
_entity_poly.pdbx_strand_id
1 'polypeptide(L)'
;MTYDYYGAWASKWGAYTGPPSPLYFGSLKGFSGKLNADFTMKFYSCKTKKPGMLNMGVPFYGRFWENVLEPIRGEDGMWRTAQEVNGKFEGGYVGWRNLDKQGWNKGAATWHDKTKTPYIFNAGARKFLGFENERSLREKMNYATGKNLGGIMIWALDLDDDADTLLNLVSSTNLCAGSGNAYVCNPIDDVRWWTPENSDETVQGQCGKSAKLINGFYPVCDPDDPGFSCCGAAGYCGSEEEYCGCDTCIDYRKDPMLIVKEPVKPSREVQWYLMNDADGKRGRCGKDAPPLNGKLAICNPDDNSKHCCSNGGYCGTGKEYCECDGCVDYKKQ
;
A
#
# COMPACT_ATOMS: atom_id res chain seq x y z
N MET A 1 -10.12 13.09 -8.58
CA MET A 1 -11.44 12.45 -8.43
C MET A 1 -11.22 11.16 -7.68
N THR A 2 -11.74 11.04 -6.45
CA THR A 2 -11.47 9.91 -5.54
C THR A 2 -12.51 8.80 -5.70
N TYR A 3 -12.75 8.37 -6.93
CA TYR A 3 -13.64 7.28 -7.29
C TYR A 3 -13.17 6.65 -8.61
N ASP A 4 -13.80 5.57 -9.03
CA ASP A 4 -13.40 4.70 -10.16
C ASP A 4 -12.05 3.99 -9.96
N TYR A 5 -11.69 3.71 -8.70
CA TYR A 5 -10.50 2.93 -8.40
C TYR A 5 -10.62 1.46 -8.83
N TYR A 6 -11.83 0.89 -8.80
CA TYR A 6 -12.12 -0.50 -9.20
C TYR A 6 -13.35 -0.54 -10.10
N GLY A 7 -13.31 -1.38 -11.15
CA GLY A 7 -14.41 -1.60 -12.08
C GLY A 7 -14.10 -2.76 -13.04
N ALA A 8 -15.12 -3.27 -13.74
CA ALA A 8 -14.99 -4.31 -14.76
C ALA A 8 -14.37 -3.76 -16.06
N TRP A 9 -13.09 -3.39 -15.98
CA TRP A 9 -12.35 -2.77 -17.08
C TRP A 9 -11.84 -3.79 -18.08
N ALA A 10 -11.58 -3.37 -19.32
CA ALA A 10 -10.93 -4.18 -20.35
C ALA A 10 -9.41 -4.31 -20.09
N SER A 11 -9.03 -4.89 -18.95
CA SER A 11 -7.65 -5.20 -18.57
C SER A 11 -7.62 -6.34 -17.55
N LYS A 12 -6.46 -6.97 -17.35
CA LYS A 12 -6.28 -8.01 -16.31
C LYS A 12 -6.70 -7.56 -14.90
N TRP A 13 -6.66 -6.25 -14.62
CA TRP A 13 -7.07 -5.68 -13.34
C TRP A 13 -8.59 -5.55 -13.20
N GLY A 14 -9.32 -5.52 -14.32
CA GLY A 14 -10.78 -5.50 -14.33
C GLY A 14 -11.42 -6.79 -13.85
N ALA A 15 -10.64 -7.88 -13.76
CA ALA A 15 -11.06 -9.13 -13.15
C ALA A 15 -11.42 -8.97 -11.67
N TYR A 16 -10.73 -8.08 -10.95
CA TYR A 16 -10.84 -8.00 -9.50
C TYR A 16 -12.02 -7.12 -9.09
N THR A 17 -12.89 -7.66 -8.24
CA THR A 17 -13.98 -6.88 -7.63
C THR A 17 -13.43 -5.85 -6.66
N GLY A 18 -14.22 -4.81 -6.38
CA GLY A 18 -13.87 -3.81 -5.37
C GLY A 18 -14.87 -2.66 -5.30
N PRO A 19 -14.74 -1.78 -4.31
CA PRO A 19 -15.59 -0.59 -4.21
C PRO A 19 -15.12 0.48 -5.22
N PRO A 20 -16.03 1.30 -5.80
CA PRO A 20 -15.62 2.36 -6.70
C PRO A 20 -14.80 3.45 -6.00
N SER A 21 -15.00 3.66 -4.70
CA SER A 21 -14.40 4.76 -3.94
C SER A 21 -14.03 4.31 -2.50
N PRO A 22 -13.05 3.40 -2.32
CA PRO A 22 -12.56 3.05 -1.00
C PRO A 22 -11.98 4.28 -0.29
N LEU A 23 -12.35 4.49 0.98
CA LEU A 23 -11.77 5.56 1.79
C LEU A 23 -10.31 5.27 2.12
N TYR A 24 -10.01 4.04 2.55
CA TYR A 24 -8.67 3.59 2.89
C TYR A 24 -8.25 2.36 2.08
N PHE A 25 -6.95 2.07 2.08
CA PHE A 25 -6.42 0.83 1.57
C PHE A 25 -6.95 -0.38 2.35
N GLY A 26 -7.35 -1.42 1.61
CA GLY A 26 -7.74 -2.69 2.19
C GLY A 26 -7.72 -3.84 1.20
N SER A 27 -6.91 -3.72 0.13
CA SER A 27 -6.86 -4.69 -0.97
C SER A 27 -5.91 -5.86 -0.71
N LEU A 28 -5.86 -6.78 -1.66
CA LEU A 28 -5.03 -7.99 -1.60
C LEU A 28 -3.53 -7.66 -1.59
N LYS A 29 -2.74 -8.60 -1.05
CA LYS A 29 -1.28 -8.57 -1.15
C LYS A 29 -0.82 -8.38 -2.60
N GLY A 30 0.15 -7.50 -2.80
CA GLY A 30 0.71 -7.20 -4.12
C GLY A 30 -0.05 -6.11 -4.89
N PHE A 31 -1.21 -5.66 -4.42
CA PHE A 31 -1.89 -4.50 -5.00
C PHE A 31 -1.27 -3.20 -4.48
N SER A 32 -1.23 -2.19 -5.33
CA SER A 32 -0.81 -0.85 -4.91
C SER A 32 -1.73 -0.33 -3.79
N GLY A 33 -1.12 0.19 -2.73
CA GLY A 33 -1.80 0.87 -1.63
C GLY A 33 -2.34 2.25 -1.99
N LYS A 34 -2.18 2.68 -3.25
CA LYS A 34 -2.48 4.03 -3.71
C LYS A 34 -3.90 4.19 -4.24
N LEU A 35 -4.62 3.09 -4.48
CA LEU A 35 -5.96 3.09 -5.08
C LEU A 35 -7.09 3.35 -4.05
N ASN A 36 -6.99 4.48 -3.34
CA ASN A 36 -8.01 4.92 -2.36
C ASN A 36 -7.98 6.44 -2.15
N ALA A 37 -9.05 6.94 -1.54
CA ALA A 37 -9.23 8.35 -1.26
C ALA A 37 -8.16 8.90 -0.29
N ASP A 38 -7.82 8.18 0.78
CA ASP A 38 -6.84 8.62 1.77
C ASP A 38 -5.47 8.90 1.15
N PHE A 39 -4.95 7.97 0.34
CA PHE A 39 -3.72 8.19 -0.42
C PHE A 39 -3.83 9.44 -1.30
N THR A 40 -4.89 9.53 -2.10
CA THR A 40 -5.03 10.61 -3.08
C THR A 40 -5.10 11.96 -2.38
N MET A 41 -5.86 12.06 -1.30
CA MET A 41 -5.99 13.29 -0.52
C MET A 41 -4.70 13.64 0.22
N LYS A 42 -3.98 12.66 0.79
CA LYS A 42 -2.65 12.85 1.40
C LYS A 42 -1.65 13.39 0.38
N PHE A 43 -1.53 12.73 -0.76
CA PHE A 43 -0.59 13.07 -1.83
C PHE A 43 -0.74 14.53 -2.26
N TYR A 44 -1.96 14.95 -2.63
CA TYR A 44 -2.19 16.33 -3.05
C TYR A 44 -2.10 17.32 -1.89
N SER A 45 -2.47 16.94 -0.66
CA SER A 45 -2.31 17.83 0.50
C SER A 45 -0.84 18.13 0.76
N CYS A 46 0.02 17.10 0.69
CA CYS A 46 1.46 17.25 0.89
C CYS A 46 2.13 18.00 -0.25
N LYS A 47 1.75 17.74 -1.50
CA LYS A 47 2.30 18.46 -2.67
C LYS A 47 1.87 19.92 -2.72
N THR A 48 0.61 20.22 -2.44
CA THR A 48 0.09 21.60 -2.54
C THR A 48 0.29 22.43 -1.29
N LYS A 49 0.45 21.77 -0.11
CA LYS A 49 0.44 22.40 1.22
C LYS A 49 -0.83 23.21 1.50
N LYS A 50 -1.93 22.92 0.78
CA LYS A 50 -3.21 23.64 0.82
C LYS A 50 -4.39 22.67 0.86
N PRO A 51 -4.55 21.86 1.93
CA PRO A 51 -5.64 20.88 2.03
C PRO A 51 -7.03 21.52 1.88
N GLY A 52 -7.22 22.75 2.38
CA GLY A 52 -8.46 23.52 2.24
C GLY A 52 -8.83 23.94 0.80
N MET A 53 -7.99 23.65 -0.20
CA MET A 53 -8.31 23.84 -1.62
C MET A 53 -8.65 22.50 -2.33
N LEU A 54 -8.64 21.39 -1.61
CA LEU A 54 -8.89 20.06 -2.18
C LEU A 54 -10.29 19.59 -1.86
N ASN A 55 -11.06 19.28 -2.91
CA ASN A 55 -12.38 18.69 -2.78
C ASN A 55 -12.31 17.18 -3.01
N MET A 56 -12.76 16.39 -2.03
CA MET A 56 -12.82 14.94 -2.18
C MET A 56 -14.04 14.56 -3.02
N GLY A 57 -13.87 13.69 -4.02
CA GLY A 57 -14.96 13.22 -4.86
C GLY A 57 -15.72 12.06 -4.20
N VAL A 58 -17.05 12.10 -4.21
CA VAL A 58 -17.91 11.01 -3.75
C VAL A 58 -18.87 10.56 -4.86
N PRO A 59 -18.95 9.25 -5.15
CA PRO A 59 -19.85 8.74 -6.17
C PRO A 59 -21.24 8.39 -5.61
N PHE A 60 -22.31 8.85 -6.24
CA PHE A 60 -23.69 8.44 -5.97
C PHE A 60 -24.07 7.20 -6.79
N TYR A 61 -23.10 6.32 -7.03
CA TYR A 61 -23.26 5.09 -7.80
C TYR A 61 -22.40 3.97 -7.22
N GLY A 62 -22.73 2.75 -7.62
CA GLY A 62 -21.88 1.59 -7.45
C GLY A 62 -21.32 1.08 -8.77
N ARG A 63 -20.28 0.26 -8.68
CA ARG A 63 -19.72 -0.54 -9.78
C ARG A 63 -19.97 -2.01 -9.54
N PHE A 64 -20.36 -2.71 -10.59
CA PHE A 64 -20.73 -4.11 -10.49
C PHE A 64 -20.00 -4.98 -11.50
N TRP A 65 -19.93 -6.27 -11.18
CA TRP A 65 -19.37 -7.34 -11.98
C TRP A 65 -20.37 -8.49 -12.08
N GLU A 66 -20.33 -9.17 -13.21
CA GLU A 66 -21.02 -10.45 -13.43
C GLU A 66 -20.00 -11.60 -13.49
N ASN A 67 -20.49 -12.84 -13.49
CA ASN A 67 -19.65 -14.05 -13.54
C ASN A 67 -18.60 -14.13 -12.42
N VAL A 68 -18.91 -13.57 -11.26
CA VAL A 68 -18.02 -13.48 -10.10
C VAL A 68 -17.82 -14.87 -9.47
N LEU A 69 -16.59 -15.15 -9.06
CA LEU A 69 -16.13 -16.39 -8.43
C LEU A 69 -16.11 -16.26 -6.90
N GLU A 70 -15.67 -17.32 -6.23
CA GLU A 70 -15.49 -17.35 -4.78
C GLU A 70 -14.43 -16.34 -4.28
N PRO A 71 -14.45 -15.97 -2.98
CA PRO A 71 -13.45 -15.07 -2.41
C PRO A 71 -12.04 -15.58 -2.64
N ILE A 72 -11.12 -14.66 -2.95
CA ILE A 72 -9.69 -14.98 -3.06
C ILE A 72 -9.12 -15.35 -1.69
N ARG A 73 -9.66 -14.75 -0.63
CA ARG A 73 -9.38 -15.11 0.77
C ARG A 73 -10.70 -15.41 1.46
N GLY A 74 -10.84 -16.61 2.02
CA GLY A 74 -12.14 -17.14 2.47
C GLY A 74 -12.94 -16.23 3.41
N GLU A 75 -12.27 -15.45 4.26
CA GLU A 75 -12.92 -14.54 5.21
C GLU A 75 -13.23 -13.15 4.63
N ASP A 76 -12.55 -12.74 3.55
CA ASP A 76 -12.68 -11.40 2.96
C ASP A 76 -13.50 -11.44 1.67
N GLY A 77 -14.82 -11.27 1.83
CA GLY A 77 -15.78 -11.35 0.73
C GLY A 77 -15.76 -10.19 -0.27
N MET A 78 -15.00 -9.12 -0.01
CA MET A 78 -14.85 -7.95 -0.89
C MET A 78 -14.05 -8.29 -2.15
N TRP A 79 -13.00 -9.10 -2.00
CA TRP A 79 -12.02 -9.36 -3.06
C TRP A 79 -12.22 -10.74 -3.69
N ARG A 80 -12.77 -10.71 -4.91
CA ARG A 80 -13.07 -11.86 -5.77
C ARG A 80 -12.52 -11.59 -7.17
N THR A 81 -12.58 -12.58 -8.04
CA THR A 81 -12.37 -12.40 -9.48
C THR A 81 -13.65 -12.65 -10.26
N ALA A 82 -13.83 -11.93 -11.37
CA ALA A 82 -14.83 -12.19 -12.40
C ALA A 82 -14.23 -13.02 -13.53
N GLN A 83 -15.00 -13.95 -14.08
CA GLN A 83 -14.61 -14.71 -15.25
C GLN A 83 -14.89 -13.92 -16.53
N GLU A 84 -13.96 -13.94 -17.49
CA GLU A 84 -14.16 -13.31 -18.80
C GLU A 84 -15.19 -14.08 -19.63
N VAL A 85 -16.02 -13.32 -20.36
CA VAL A 85 -16.91 -13.82 -21.40
C VAL A 85 -16.52 -13.12 -22.70
N ASN A 86 -16.12 -13.90 -23.72
CA ASN A 86 -15.66 -13.38 -25.01
C ASN A 86 -14.56 -12.30 -24.90
N GLY A 87 -13.60 -12.52 -23.98
CA GLY A 87 -12.47 -11.61 -23.75
C GLY A 87 -12.83 -10.30 -23.04
N LYS A 88 -13.98 -10.24 -22.36
CA LYS A 88 -14.42 -9.07 -21.58
C LYS A 88 -14.89 -9.50 -20.19
N PHE A 89 -14.59 -8.69 -19.19
CA PHE A 89 -15.25 -8.76 -17.89
C PHE A 89 -16.59 -8.04 -18.00
N GLU A 90 -17.68 -8.77 -17.79
CA GLU A 90 -19.03 -8.20 -17.80
C GLU A 90 -19.29 -7.45 -16.49
N GLY A 91 -19.84 -6.25 -16.62
CA GLY A 91 -20.06 -5.35 -15.49
C GLY A 91 -20.38 -3.94 -15.93
N GLY A 92 -20.48 -3.02 -14.98
CA GLY A 92 -20.86 -1.64 -15.27
C GLY A 92 -20.94 -0.78 -14.03
N TYR A 93 -21.78 0.25 -14.09
CA TYR A 93 -22.12 1.09 -12.96
C TYR A 93 -23.64 1.22 -12.83
N VAL A 94 -24.11 1.50 -11.62
CA VAL A 94 -25.54 1.69 -11.31
C VAL A 94 -25.68 2.82 -10.29
N GLY A 95 -26.49 3.83 -10.61
CA GLY A 95 -26.78 4.94 -9.68
C GLY A 95 -27.53 4.46 -8.45
N TRP A 96 -27.36 5.14 -7.31
CA TRP A 96 -28.01 4.85 -6.03
C TRP A 96 -29.53 4.67 -6.16
N ARG A 97 -30.16 5.55 -6.94
CA ARG A 97 -31.59 5.50 -7.33
C ARG A 97 -32.03 4.18 -7.96
N ASN A 98 -31.14 3.54 -8.72
CA ASN A 98 -31.49 2.41 -9.58
C ASN A 98 -31.07 1.06 -9.00
N LEU A 99 -30.46 1.03 -7.81
CA LEU A 99 -30.03 -0.21 -7.16
C LEU A 99 -31.18 -1.21 -7.05
N ASP A 100 -32.28 -0.84 -6.41
CA ASP A 100 -33.41 -1.75 -6.19
C ASP A 100 -34.08 -2.15 -7.53
N LYS A 101 -34.18 -1.21 -8.48
CA LYS A 101 -34.74 -1.46 -9.82
C LYS A 101 -33.91 -2.47 -10.63
N GLN A 102 -32.61 -2.55 -10.36
CA GLN A 102 -31.69 -3.51 -10.98
C GLN A 102 -31.48 -4.76 -10.13
N GLY A 103 -32.31 -4.98 -9.10
CA GLY A 103 -32.29 -6.19 -8.28
C GLY A 103 -31.23 -6.20 -7.17
N TRP A 104 -30.62 -5.05 -6.86
CA TRP A 104 -29.71 -4.91 -5.73
C TRP A 104 -30.48 -4.53 -4.47
N ASN A 105 -30.65 -5.48 -3.55
CA ASN A 105 -31.22 -5.21 -2.24
C ASN A 105 -30.22 -4.44 -1.36
N LYS A 106 -30.42 -3.13 -1.21
CA LYS A 106 -29.57 -2.26 -0.37
C LYS A 106 -29.41 -2.78 1.07
N GLY A 107 -30.44 -3.41 1.62
CA GLY A 107 -30.44 -3.99 2.97
C GLY A 107 -29.59 -5.24 3.13
N ALA A 108 -29.18 -5.90 2.03
CA ALA A 108 -28.28 -7.04 2.04
C ALA A 108 -26.79 -6.65 2.00
N ALA A 109 -26.49 -5.34 2.11
CA ALA A 109 -25.13 -4.84 2.05
C ALA A 109 -24.27 -5.36 3.22
N THR A 110 -23.10 -5.86 2.88
CA THR A 110 -22.04 -6.20 3.83
C THR A 110 -21.07 -5.03 3.94
N TRP A 111 -20.58 -4.78 5.15
CA TRP A 111 -19.60 -3.73 5.41
C TRP A 111 -18.18 -4.26 5.34
N HIS A 112 -17.33 -3.66 4.50
CA HIS A 112 -15.90 -3.96 4.51
C HIS A 112 -15.15 -2.92 5.33
N ASP A 113 -14.66 -3.35 6.49
CA ASP A 113 -14.15 -2.43 7.49
C ASP A 113 -12.85 -1.73 7.10
N LYS A 114 -11.96 -2.41 6.36
CA LYS A 114 -10.68 -1.83 5.94
C LYS A 114 -10.87 -0.67 4.97
N THR A 115 -11.71 -0.82 3.95
CA THR A 115 -11.95 0.23 2.94
C THR A 115 -13.02 1.25 3.35
N LYS A 116 -13.79 0.95 4.41
CA LYS A 116 -14.96 1.71 4.86
C LYS A 116 -16.02 1.89 3.76
N THR A 117 -16.36 0.80 3.09
CA THR A 117 -17.33 0.79 1.99
C THR A 117 -18.28 -0.40 2.08
N PRO A 118 -19.56 -0.24 1.66
CA PRO A 118 -20.48 -1.35 1.52
C PRO A 118 -20.24 -2.12 0.21
N TYR A 119 -20.63 -3.39 0.21
CA TYR A 119 -20.74 -4.22 -0.98
C TYR A 119 -21.89 -5.22 -0.87
N ILE A 120 -22.36 -5.74 -2.01
CA ILE A 120 -23.34 -6.81 -2.09
C ILE A 120 -22.78 -7.91 -2.99
N PHE A 121 -22.85 -9.16 -2.53
CA PHE A 121 -22.59 -10.33 -3.36
C PHE A 121 -23.85 -11.19 -3.44
N ASN A 122 -24.37 -11.38 -4.66
CA ASN A 122 -25.45 -12.32 -4.93
C ASN A 122 -24.84 -13.63 -5.45
N ALA A 123 -24.71 -14.62 -4.57
CA ALA A 123 -24.11 -15.92 -4.91
C ALA A 123 -24.87 -16.65 -6.03
N GLY A 124 -26.21 -16.64 -5.98
CA GLY A 124 -27.04 -17.32 -6.97
C GLY A 124 -26.93 -16.71 -8.38
N ALA A 125 -26.87 -15.39 -8.47
CA ALA A 125 -26.70 -14.68 -9.74
C ALA A 125 -25.22 -14.47 -10.13
N ARG A 126 -24.27 -14.84 -9.26
CA ARG A 126 -22.83 -14.57 -9.40
C ARG A 126 -22.52 -13.10 -9.72
N LYS A 127 -23.21 -12.18 -9.05
CA LYS A 127 -23.02 -10.73 -9.22
C LYS A 127 -22.44 -10.09 -7.97
N PHE A 128 -21.53 -9.14 -8.18
CA PHE A 128 -20.94 -8.33 -7.11
C PHE A 128 -21.19 -6.86 -7.37
N LEU A 129 -21.48 -6.08 -6.34
CA LEU A 129 -21.62 -4.63 -6.38
C LEU A 129 -20.83 -4.01 -5.23
N GLY A 130 -19.87 -3.15 -5.55
CA GLY A 130 -19.30 -2.19 -4.60
C GLY A 130 -19.95 -0.83 -4.81
N PHE A 131 -20.31 -0.10 -3.75
CA PHE A 131 -21.07 1.14 -3.88
C PHE A 131 -20.86 2.08 -2.69
N GLU A 132 -21.53 3.23 -2.71
CA GLU A 132 -21.66 4.12 -1.55
C GLU A 132 -23.05 3.99 -0.93
N ASN A 133 -23.12 4.11 0.40
CA ASN A 133 -24.36 4.28 1.13
C ASN A 133 -24.20 5.39 2.17
N GLU A 134 -25.24 5.62 2.96
CA GLU A 134 -25.25 6.66 3.98
C GLU A 134 -24.12 6.47 5.01
N ARG A 135 -23.78 5.21 5.33
CA ARG A 135 -22.69 4.91 6.25
C ARG A 135 -21.33 5.30 5.65
N SER A 136 -21.00 4.88 4.43
CA SER A 136 -19.69 5.20 3.82
C SER A 136 -19.55 6.70 3.52
N LEU A 137 -20.63 7.38 3.11
CA LEU A 137 -20.60 8.83 2.96
C LEU A 137 -20.37 9.53 4.29
N ARG A 138 -20.97 9.07 5.39
CA ARG A 138 -20.70 9.64 6.72
C ARG A 138 -19.24 9.49 7.13
N GLU A 139 -18.63 8.32 6.89
CA GLU A 139 -17.19 8.13 7.12
C GLU A 139 -16.35 9.13 6.31
N LYS A 140 -16.72 9.37 5.05
CA LYS A 140 -16.05 10.34 4.16
C LYS A 140 -16.26 11.78 4.59
N MET A 141 -17.44 12.13 5.09
CA MET A 141 -17.71 13.46 5.64
C MET A 141 -16.87 13.74 6.88
N ASN A 142 -16.79 12.76 7.78
CA ASN A 142 -15.93 12.82 8.96
C ASN A 142 -14.46 12.93 8.55
N TYR A 143 -14.04 12.16 7.56
CA TYR A 143 -12.69 12.21 7.01
C TYR A 143 -12.34 13.60 6.45
N ALA A 144 -13.20 14.16 5.58
CA ALA A 144 -12.95 15.44 4.95
C ALA A 144 -12.82 16.57 5.99
N THR A 145 -13.71 16.57 6.97
CA THR A 145 -13.68 17.53 8.09
C THR A 145 -12.41 17.33 8.93
N GLY A 146 -12.09 16.08 9.30
CA GLY A 146 -10.93 15.74 10.11
C GLY A 146 -9.58 16.00 9.44
N LYS A 147 -9.55 16.09 8.09
CA LYS A 147 -8.36 16.42 7.30
C LYS A 147 -8.32 17.87 6.81
N ASN A 148 -9.29 18.70 7.23
CA ASN A 148 -9.41 20.10 6.82
C ASN A 148 -9.38 20.27 5.29
N LEU A 149 -10.14 19.40 4.60
CA LEU A 149 -10.30 19.49 3.15
C LEU A 149 -11.20 20.67 2.78
N GLY A 150 -11.06 21.16 1.54
CA GLY A 150 -11.87 22.28 1.03
C GLY A 150 -13.36 21.94 0.89
N GLY A 151 -13.68 20.65 0.74
CA GLY A 151 -15.04 20.17 0.69
C GLY A 151 -15.20 18.85 -0.06
N ILE A 152 -16.38 18.66 -0.63
CA ILE A 152 -16.77 17.46 -1.38
C ILE A 152 -17.24 17.86 -2.78
N MET A 153 -16.97 17.00 -3.76
CA MET A 153 -17.58 17.03 -5.08
C MET A 153 -18.40 15.76 -5.29
N ILE A 154 -19.61 15.88 -5.81
CA ILE A 154 -20.53 14.75 -6.01
C ILE A 154 -20.55 14.37 -7.49
N TRP A 155 -20.43 13.06 -7.77
CA TRP A 155 -20.73 12.50 -9.09
C TRP A 155 -21.80 11.40 -8.99
N ALA A 156 -22.99 11.55 -9.54
CA ALA A 156 -23.59 12.78 -10.04
C ALA A 156 -24.97 12.94 -9.39
N LEU A 157 -25.46 14.18 -9.35
CA LEU A 157 -26.65 14.54 -8.58
C LEU A 157 -27.89 13.76 -9.02
N ASP A 158 -28.04 13.49 -10.32
CA ASP A 158 -29.15 12.73 -10.91
C ASP A 158 -29.15 11.23 -10.54
N LEU A 159 -28.06 10.74 -9.95
CA LEU A 159 -27.95 9.35 -9.50
C LEU A 159 -28.51 9.14 -8.09
N ASP A 160 -28.81 10.21 -7.34
CA ASP A 160 -29.51 10.13 -6.05
C ASP A 160 -31.00 9.82 -6.23
N ASP A 161 -31.64 9.31 -5.18
CA ASP A 161 -33.06 9.01 -5.20
C ASP A 161 -33.95 10.24 -5.00
N ASP A 162 -35.27 10.09 -5.17
CA ASP A 162 -36.23 11.20 -5.09
C ASP A 162 -36.37 11.78 -3.66
N ALA A 163 -35.76 11.13 -2.67
CA ALA A 163 -35.70 11.61 -1.30
C ALA A 163 -34.40 12.40 -1.00
N ASP A 164 -33.54 12.60 -2.02
CA ASP A 164 -32.23 13.24 -1.90
C ASP A 164 -31.39 12.57 -0.79
N THR A 165 -31.48 11.24 -0.65
CA THR A 165 -30.95 10.51 0.51
C THR A 165 -29.46 10.78 0.73
N LEU A 166 -28.65 10.67 -0.33
CA LEU A 166 -27.20 10.87 -0.24
C LEU A 166 -26.84 12.36 -0.20
N LEU A 167 -27.56 13.19 -0.95
CA LEU A 167 -27.36 14.65 -0.98
C LEU A 167 -27.65 15.28 0.38
N ASN A 168 -28.77 14.93 1.02
CA ASN A 168 -29.15 15.43 2.35
C ASN A 168 -28.08 15.07 3.40
N LEU A 169 -27.45 13.91 3.29
CA LEU A 169 -26.37 13.53 4.18
C LEU A 169 -25.13 14.42 3.97
N VAL A 170 -24.69 14.60 2.73
CA VAL A 170 -23.51 15.41 2.41
C VAL A 170 -23.75 16.88 2.77
N SER A 171 -24.92 17.43 2.46
CA SER A 171 -25.26 18.84 2.67
C SER A 171 -25.53 19.22 4.12
N SER A 172 -26.01 18.29 4.95
CA SER A 172 -26.24 18.52 6.39
C SER A 172 -24.97 18.46 7.25
N THR A 173 -23.86 17.98 6.71
CA THR A 173 -22.60 17.91 7.46
C THR A 173 -21.89 19.27 7.48
N ASN A 174 -21.57 19.78 8.67
CA ASN A 174 -20.75 20.99 8.80
C ASN A 174 -19.26 20.70 8.51
N LEU A 175 -18.88 20.82 7.24
CA LEU A 175 -17.51 20.66 6.77
C LEU A 175 -16.52 21.71 7.30
N CYS A 176 -17.01 22.87 7.75
CA CYS A 176 -16.19 23.98 8.23
C CYS A 176 -15.83 23.88 9.72
N ALA A 177 -16.29 22.84 10.43
CA ALA A 177 -16.14 22.72 11.88
C ALA A 177 -14.77 22.19 12.36
N GLY A 178 -13.88 21.78 11.46
CA GLY A 178 -12.71 20.99 11.81
C GLY A 178 -11.44 21.81 12.06
N SER A 179 -10.80 21.64 13.22
CA SER A 179 -9.35 21.78 13.38
C SER A 179 -8.68 20.46 13.00
N GLY A 180 -8.63 20.16 11.69
CA GLY A 180 -8.15 18.87 11.21
C GLY A 180 -6.65 18.66 11.43
N ASN A 181 -6.25 17.41 11.72
CA ASN A 181 -4.83 17.05 11.81
C ASN A 181 -4.23 17.02 10.40
N ALA A 182 -3.20 17.84 10.17
CA ALA A 182 -2.45 17.83 8.93
C ALA A 182 -1.85 16.43 8.69
N TYR A 183 -1.72 16.05 7.42
CA TYR A 183 -0.98 14.83 7.09
C TYR A 183 0.48 14.99 7.49
N VAL A 184 1.06 13.91 8.02
CA VAL A 184 2.52 13.78 8.07
C VAL A 184 2.99 13.45 6.67
N CYS A 185 3.68 14.40 6.05
CA CYS A 185 4.18 14.29 4.70
C CYS A 185 5.53 13.60 4.67
N ASN A 186 5.79 12.87 3.60
CA ASN A 186 7.10 12.33 3.29
C ASN A 186 8.14 13.49 3.28
N PRO A 187 9.22 13.43 4.09
CA PRO A 187 10.18 14.52 4.22
C PRO A 187 11.16 14.64 3.04
N ILE A 188 11.11 13.73 2.06
CA ILE A 188 11.99 13.76 0.89
C ILE A 188 11.17 13.86 -0.40
N ASP A 189 11.78 14.46 -1.42
CA ASP A 189 11.23 14.53 -2.78
C ASP A 189 11.92 13.56 -3.75
N ASP A 190 12.99 12.87 -3.33
CA ASP A 190 13.70 11.86 -4.12
C ASP A 190 13.15 10.44 -3.88
N VAL A 191 13.29 9.58 -4.88
CA VAL A 191 12.84 8.19 -4.80
C VAL A 191 13.92 7.33 -4.17
N ARG A 192 13.56 6.65 -3.07
CA ARG A 192 14.44 5.74 -2.32
C ARG A 192 13.86 4.34 -2.14
N TRP A 193 12.90 3.94 -2.97
CA TRP A 193 12.23 2.64 -2.88
C TRP A 193 12.16 2.00 -4.26
N TRP A 194 12.21 0.67 -4.29
CA TRP A 194 12.07 -0.11 -5.53
C TRP A 194 10.61 -0.48 -5.77
N THR A 195 10.05 -0.06 -6.91
CA THR A 195 8.66 -0.34 -7.33
C THR A 195 8.62 -0.90 -8.75
N PRO A 196 7.51 -1.49 -9.20
CA PRO A 196 7.38 -1.94 -10.59
C PRO A 196 7.64 -0.83 -11.63
N GLU A 197 7.43 0.44 -11.27
CA GLU A 197 7.60 1.57 -12.19
C GLU A 197 9.06 2.00 -12.39
N ASN A 198 9.94 1.72 -11.43
CA ASN A 198 11.32 2.23 -11.42
C ASN A 198 12.39 1.13 -11.35
N SER A 199 11.99 -0.14 -11.41
CA SER A 199 12.87 -1.28 -11.15
C SER A 199 12.45 -2.51 -11.94
N ASP A 200 13.40 -3.42 -12.15
CA ASP A 200 13.12 -4.75 -12.70
C ASP A 200 12.81 -5.77 -11.58
N GLU A 201 12.36 -6.95 -11.98
CA GLU A 201 11.94 -8.02 -11.08
C GLU A 201 13.06 -8.51 -10.12
N THR A 202 14.34 -8.24 -10.42
CA THR A 202 15.47 -8.69 -9.59
C THR A 202 15.68 -7.83 -8.33
N VAL A 203 15.14 -6.60 -8.32
CA VAL A 203 15.28 -5.65 -7.20
C VAL A 203 13.94 -5.10 -6.72
N GLN A 204 12.86 -5.31 -7.46
CA GLN A 204 11.53 -4.82 -7.12
C GLN A 204 11.13 -5.16 -5.69
N GLY A 205 10.68 -4.12 -4.95
CA GLY A 205 10.23 -4.24 -3.57
C GLY A 205 11.35 -4.53 -2.56
N GLN A 206 12.62 -4.61 -2.94
CA GLN A 206 13.69 -4.78 -1.95
C GLN A 206 13.88 -3.52 -1.10
N CYS A 207 14.24 -3.72 0.16
CA CYS A 207 14.48 -2.65 1.12
C CYS A 207 15.57 -3.05 2.12
N GLY A 208 16.04 -2.05 2.87
CA GLY A 208 17.03 -2.22 3.91
C GLY A 208 18.45 -2.32 3.38
N LYS A 209 19.35 -2.71 4.27
CA LYS A 209 20.80 -2.54 4.10
C LYS A 209 21.48 -3.66 3.31
N SER A 210 20.74 -4.72 3.02
CA SER A 210 21.18 -5.83 2.16
C SER A 210 20.76 -5.66 0.69
N ALA A 211 20.02 -4.60 0.35
CA ALA A 211 19.47 -4.39 -0.98
C ALA A 211 20.33 -3.43 -1.83
N LYS A 212 20.16 -3.50 -3.16
CA LYS A 212 20.87 -2.62 -4.10
C LYS A 212 20.54 -1.16 -3.81
N LEU A 213 21.58 -0.34 -3.70
CA LEU A 213 21.45 1.09 -3.42
C LEU A 213 20.66 1.81 -4.53
N ILE A 214 19.86 2.79 -4.13
CA ILE A 214 19.19 3.73 -5.04
C ILE A 214 19.86 5.08 -4.88
N ASN A 215 20.48 5.61 -5.94
CA ASN A 215 21.17 6.90 -5.91
C ASN A 215 22.20 7.02 -4.75
N GLY A 216 22.83 5.90 -4.37
CA GLY A 216 23.79 5.82 -3.27
C GLY A 216 23.18 5.70 -1.86
N PHE A 217 21.86 5.63 -1.74
CA PHE A 217 21.13 5.43 -0.49
C PHE A 217 20.70 3.98 -0.30
N TYR A 218 20.57 3.55 0.95
CA TYR A 218 19.89 2.30 1.26
C TYR A 218 18.41 2.43 0.89
N PRO A 219 17.84 1.46 0.15
CA PRO A 219 16.45 1.53 -0.22
C PRO A 219 15.56 1.36 1.01
N VAL A 220 14.50 2.15 1.08
CA VAL A 220 13.43 2.09 2.06
C VAL A 220 12.14 1.60 1.38
N CYS A 221 11.06 1.51 2.14
CA CYS A 221 9.73 1.28 1.58
C CYS A 221 8.96 2.61 1.47
N ASP A 222 8.06 2.72 0.50
CA ASP A 222 7.32 3.97 0.23
C ASP A 222 6.37 4.28 1.40
N PRO A 223 6.63 5.33 2.22
CA PRO A 223 5.78 5.66 3.37
C PRO A 223 4.37 6.12 2.97
N ASP A 224 4.18 6.49 1.71
CA ASP A 224 2.90 6.89 1.14
C ASP A 224 2.18 5.73 0.45
N ASP A 225 2.76 4.53 0.36
CA ASP A 225 2.09 3.34 -0.17
C ASP A 225 1.64 2.38 0.97
N PRO A 226 0.38 2.43 1.42
CA PRO A 226 -0.17 1.50 2.39
C PRO A 226 0.02 0.02 2.09
N GLY A 227 0.22 -0.38 0.82
CA GLY A 227 0.42 -1.76 0.41
C GLY A 227 1.87 -2.22 0.54
N PHE A 228 2.82 -1.28 0.56
CA PHE A 228 4.26 -1.53 0.48
C PHE A 228 5.08 -0.58 1.35
N SER A 229 4.59 -0.23 2.55
CA SER A 229 5.23 0.76 3.45
C SER A 229 6.07 0.15 4.55
N CYS A 230 5.98 -1.16 4.79
CA CYS A 230 6.76 -1.86 5.80
C CYS A 230 7.91 -2.64 5.16
N CYS A 231 9.13 -2.44 5.64
CA CYS A 231 10.28 -3.26 5.30
C CYS A 231 10.36 -4.46 6.24
N GLY A 232 10.10 -5.66 5.72
CA GLY A 232 10.17 -6.90 6.48
C GLY A 232 11.59 -7.35 6.78
N ALA A 233 11.76 -8.28 7.72
CA ALA A 233 13.07 -8.86 8.09
C ALA A 233 13.82 -9.48 6.90
N ALA A 234 13.08 -10.00 5.91
CA ALA A 234 13.64 -10.55 4.69
C ALA A 234 14.17 -9.50 3.71
N GLY A 235 14.05 -8.19 4.01
CA GLY A 235 14.50 -7.11 3.14
C GLY A 235 13.58 -6.84 1.97
N TYR A 236 12.27 -7.03 2.14
CA TYR A 236 11.25 -6.73 1.14
C TYR A 236 10.11 -5.88 1.71
N CYS A 237 9.54 -5.02 0.88
CA CYS A 237 8.42 -4.16 1.20
C CYS A 237 7.09 -4.90 1.12
N GLY A 238 6.21 -4.62 2.08
CA GLY A 238 4.84 -5.10 2.12
C GLY A 238 4.02 -4.38 3.17
N SER A 239 2.88 -4.97 3.55
CA SER A 239 1.91 -4.36 4.48
C SER A 239 1.24 -5.34 5.43
N GLU A 240 1.47 -6.64 5.25
CA GLU A 240 0.92 -7.68 6.12
C GLU A 240 1.79 -7.89 7.37
N GLU A 241 1.28 -8.70 8.31
CA GLU A 241 1.94 -8.96 9.60
C GLU A 241 3.39 -9.43 9.44
N GLU A 242 3.70 -10.23 8.42
CA GLU A 242 5.06 -10.69 8.13
C GLU A 242 6.04 -9.55 7.78
N TYR A 243 5.54 -8.41 7.29
CA TYR A 243 6.33 -7.24 6.91
C TYR A 243 6.36 -6.16 7.99
N CYS A 244 5.29 -6.04 8.78
CA CYS A 244 5.14 -4.94 9.75
C CYS A 244 5.25 -5.38 11.22
N GLY A 245 5.07 -6.67 11.51
CA GLY A 245 4.89 -7.22 12.86
C GLY A 245 6.13 -7.85 13.49
N CYS A 246 7.29 -7.79 12.84
CA CYS A 246 8.53 -8.36 13.37
C CYS A 246 9.40 -7.34 14.10
N ASP A 247 10.24 -7.80 15.03
CA ASP A 247 11.10 -6.93 15.86
C ASP A 247 12.08 -6.07 15.05
N THR A 248 12.51 -6.56 13.88
CA THR A 248 13.43 -5.85 12.98
C THR A 248 12.71 -5.13 11.83
N CYS A 249 11.38 -5.21 11.77
CA CYS A 249 10.58 -4.64 10.71
C CYS A 249 10.51 -3.12 10.88
N ILE A 250 10.53 -2.38 9.76
CA ILE A 250 10.43 -0.92 9.76
C ILE A 250 9.17 -0.51 9.03
N ASP A 251 8.21 0.04 9.77
CA ASP A 251 6.99 0.63 9.23
C ASP A 251 7.21 2.13 8.98
N TYR A 252 7.49 2.48 7.72
CA TYR A 252 7.72 3.88 7.33
C TYR A 252 6.45 4.71 7.30
N ARG A 253 5.26 4.09 7.32
CA ARG A 253 3.98 4.82 7.38
C ARG A 253 3.69 5.34 8.78
N LYS A 254 4.08 4.60 9.82
CA LYS A 254 3.95 5.03 11.23
C LYS A 254 4.83 6.25 11.52
N ASP A 255 6.04 6.28 10.99
CA ASP A 255 6.96 7.40 11.12
C ASP A 255 7.73 7.66 9.82
N PRO A 256 7.23 8.57 8.95
CA PRO A 256 7.89 8.93 7.71
C PRO A 256 9.29 9.53 7.91
N MET A 257 9.65 10.01 9.10
CA MET A 257 11.00 10.52 9.37
C MET A 257 12.05 9.41 9.44
N LEU A 258 11.65 8.14 9.53
CA LEU A 258 12.59 7.01 9.49
C LEU A 258 13.39 6.95 8.18
N ILE A 259 12.88 7.50 7.07
CA ILE A 259 13.59 7.51 5.79
C ILE A 259 14.81 8.45 5.76
N VAL A 260 14.89 9.38 6.71
CA VAL A 260 16.02 10.32 6.90
C VAL A 260 16.84 9.98 8.14
N LYS A 261 16.51 8.88 8.84
CA LYS A 261 17.21 8.46 10.05
C LYS A 261 18.50 7.70 9.69
N GLU A 262 19.63 8.20 10.17
CA GLU A 262 20.96 7.69 9.84
C GLU A 262 21.25 6.27 10.38
N PRO A 263 22.08 5.46 9.68
CA PRO A 263 22.70 5.79 8.40
C PRO A 263 21.76 5.56 7.21
N VAL A 264 21.56 6.59 6.38
CA VAL A 264 20.74 6.50 5.15
C VAL A 264 21.57 6.16 3.91
N LYS A 265 22.90 6.33 4.02
CA LYS A 265 23.90 5.90 3.04
C LYS A 265 24.90 4.97 3.71
N PRO A 266 25.62 4.13 2.94
CA PRO A 266 26.79 3.41 3.42
C PRO A 266 27.76 4.31 4.19
N SER A 267 28.13 3.90 5.41
CA SER A 267 29.15 4.58 6.23
C SER A 267 30.56 4.49 5.64
N ARG A 268 30.77 3.52 4.74
CA ARG A 268 32.01 3.29 4.00
C ARG A 268 31.71 2.77 2.60
N GLU A 269 32.75 2.64 1.78
CA GLU A 269 32.65 2.02 0.46
C GLU A 269 32.03 0.61 0.54
N VAL A 270 31.14 0.28 -0.40
CA VAL A 270 30.46 -1.02 -0.43
C VAL A 270 31.47 -2.13 -0.67
N GLN A 271 31.60 -3.02 0.30
CA GLN A 271 32.49 -4.18 0.28
C GLN A 271 31.76 -5.48 0.66
N TRP A 272 30.43 -5.49 0.63
CA TRP A 272 29.60 -6.63 1.01
C TRP A 272 28.70 -7.05 -0.14
N TYR A 273 28.28 -8.31 -0.12
CA TYR A 273 27.32 -8.84 -1.06
C TYR A 273 25.88 -8.46 -0.70
N LEU A 274 25.06 -8.25 -1.73
CA LEU A 274 23.65 -7.89 -1.67
C LEU A 274 22.75 -9.13 -1.76
N MET A 275 21.44 -8.94 -1.53
CA MET A 275 20.45 -10.02 -1.55
C MET A 275 20.21 -10.65 -2.92
N ASN A 276 20.52 -9.95 -4.00
CA ASN A 276 20.36 -10.44 -5.37
C ASN A 276 21.67 -10.94 -5.99
N ASP A 277 22.77 -10.92 -5.23
CA ASP A 277 24.00 -11.53 -5.70
C ASP A 277 23.84 -13.05 -5.83
N ALA A 278 24.59 -13.63 -6.77
CA ALA A 278 24.54 -15.05 -7.07
C ALA A 278 24.75 -15.93 -5.83
N ASP A 279 24.17 -17.13 -5.86
CA ASP A 279 24.41 -18.12 -4.84
C ASP A 279 25.91 -18.41 -4.68
N GLY A 280 26.35 -18.51 -3.43
CA GLY A 280 27.77 -18.58 -3.07
C GLY A 280 28.45 -17.22 -2.87
N LYS A 281 27.79 -16.10 -3.18
CA LYS A 281 28.25 -14.74 -2.84
C LYS A 281 27.40 -14.10 -1.76
N ARG A 282 26.08 -14.11 -1.96
CA ARG A 282 25.12 -13.52 -1.02
C ARG A 282 25.34 -14.01 0.41
N GLY A 283 25.44 -13.06 1.34
CA GLY A 283 25.63 -13.31 2.77
C GLY A 283 27.02 -13.88 3.13
N ARG A 284 27.97 -13.93 2.20
CA ARG A 284 29.34 -14.38 2.46
C ARG A 284 30.27 -13.22 2.82
N CYS A 285 31.30 -13.53 3.60
CA CYS A 285 32.31 -12.58 4.05
C CYS A 285 33.64 -13.28 4.34
N GLY A 286 34.66 -12.47 4.61
CA GLY A 286 35.99 -12.95 4.99
C GLY A 286 36.78 -13.48 3.80
N LYS A 287 37.90 -14.13 4.11
CA LYS A 287 38.93 -14.56 3.14
C LYS A 287 38.42 -15.60 2.12
N ASP A 288 37.41 -16.38 2.50
CA ASP A 288 36.88 -17.47 1.68
C ASP A 288 35.73 -17.01 0.76
N ALA A 289 35.25 -15.78 0.97
CA ALA A 289 34.31 -15.13 0.06
C ALA A 289 35.09 -14.51 -1.12
N PRO A 290 34.56 -14.55 -2.36
CA PRO A 290 35.25 -13.88 -3.47
C PRO A 290 35.45 -12.39 -3.15
N PRO A 291 36.57 -11.78 -3.57
CA PRO A 291 36.80 -10.36 -3.30
C PRO A 291 35.81 -9.48 -4.07
N LEU A 292 35.38 -8.39 -3.46
CA LEU A 292 34.50 -7.39 -4.07
C LEU A 292 35.35 -6.16 -4.43
N ASN A 293 35.41 -5.84 -5.73
CA ASN A 293 36.27 -4.77 -6.28
C ASN A 293 37.75 -4.87 -5.84
N GLY A 294 38.28 -6.10 -5.81
CA GLY A 294 39.67 -6.35 -5.40
C GLY A 294 39.95 -6.21 -3.90
N LYS A 295 38.92 -5.96 -3.08
CA LYS A 295 39.00 -5.89 -1.63
C LYS A 295 38.34 -7.10 -0.98
N LEU A 296 38.73 -7.37 0.27
CA LEU A 296 38.09 -8.40 1.09
C LEU A 296 36.58 -8.11 1.20
N ALA A 297 35.77 -9.15 0.98
CA ALA A 297 34.34 -9.06 1.19
C ALA A 297 34.04 -9.05 2.70
N ILE A 298 33.32 -8.04 3.16
CA ILE A 298 32.95 -7.85 4.56
C ILE A 298 31.44 -8.03 4.75
N CYS A 299 30.99 -8.02 6.00
CA CYS A 299 29.58 -7.85 6.31
C CYS A 299 29.23 -6.38 6.40
N ASN A 300 27.98 -6.02 6.09
CA ASN A 300 27.56 -4.63 6.08
C ASN A 300 27.61 -4.08 7.53
N PRO A 301 28.53 -3.15 7.86
CA PRO A 301 28.68 -2.61 9.20
C PRO A 301 27.45 -1.81 9.68
N ASP A 302 26.66 -1.30 8.74
CA ASP A 302 25.47 -0.52 9.03
C ASP A 302 24.28 -1.43 9.35
N ASP A 303 24.32 -2.72 8.99
CA ASP A 303 23.21 -3.66 9.18
C ASP A 303 23.24 -4.31 10.57
N ASN A 304 22.32 -3.90 11.45
CA ASN A 304 22.21 -4.44 12.81
C ASN A 304 21.95 -5.95 12.85
N SER A 305 21.42 -6.54 11.77
CA SER A 305 21.16 -7.98 11.69
C SER A 305 22.31 -8.77 11.03
N LYS A 306 23.22 -8.10 10.31
CA LYS A 306 24.22 -8.73 9.43
C LYS A 306 25.55 -7.96 9.38
N HIS A 307 26.07 -7.55 10.53
CA HIS A 307 27.34 -6.79 10.63
C HIS A 307 28.53 -7.65 11.06
N CYS A 308 28.31 -8.87 11.54
CA CYS A 308 29.37 -9.76 11.98
C CYS A 308 29.61 -10.87 10.96
N CYS A 309 30.88 -11.18 10.73
CA CYS A 309 31.31 -12.30 9.92
C CYS A 309 31.71 -13.48 10.81
N SER A 310 31.02 -14.60 10.66
CA SER A 310 31.38 -15.84 11.35
C SER A 310 32.69 -16.43 10.82
N ASN A 311 33.31 -17.32 11.60
CA ASN A 311 34.47 -18.09 11.14
C ASN A 311 34.14 -18.96 9.90
N GLY A 312 32.87 -19.30 9.68
CA GLY A 312 32.40 -19.98 8.46
C GLY A 312 32.31 -19.08 7.23
N GLY A 313 32.60 -17.78 7.35
CA GLY A 313 32.53 -16.81 6.26
C GLY A 313 31.09 -16.44 5.89
N TYR A 314 30.20 -16.32 6.88
CA TYR A 314 28.81 -15.89 6.70
C TYR A 314 28.48 -14.66 7.56
N CYS A 315 27.68 -13.76 7.00
CA CYS A 315 27.20 -12.58 7.69
C CYS A 315 25.97 -12.86 8.54
N GLY A 316 25.97 -12.30 9.74
CA GLY A 316 24.85 -12.40 10.67
C GLY A 316 25.07 -11.56 11.92
N THR A 317 24.40 -11.94 13.00
CA THR A 317 24.50 -11.32 14.32
C THR A 317 24.30 -12.38 15.42
N GLY A 318 24.65 -12.04 16.66
CA GLY A 318 24.63 -12.97 17.79
C GLY A 318 25.93 -13.75 17.97
N LYS A 319 25.96 -14.62 18.98
CA LYS A 319 27.20 -15.25 19.48
C LYS A 319 27.98 -16.01 18.40
N GLU A 320 27.27 -16.75 17.56
CA GLU A 320 27.87 -17.57 16.49
C GLU A 320 28.55 -16.73 15.39
N TYR A 321 28.18 -15.46 15.27
CA TYR A 321 28.70 -14.55 14.24
C TYR A 321 29.64 -13.49 14.79
N CYS A 322 29.42 -13.04 16.04
CA CYS A 322 30.14 -11.90 16.62
C CYS A 322 31.11 -12.28 17.75
N GLU A 323 30.91 -13.44 18.42
CA GLU A 323 31.66 -13.82 19.64
C GLU A 323 32.49 -15.10 19.46
N CYS A 324 32.52 -15.69 18.27
CA CYS A 324 33.33 -16.88 18.00
C CYS A 324 34.81 -16.55 17.80
N ASP A 325 35.68 -17.56 17.96
CA ASP A 325 37.09 -17.40 17.60
C ASP A 325 37.25 -17.19 16.08
N GLY A 326 37.95 -16.12 15.71
CA GLY A 326 38.08 -15.67 14.32
C GLY A 326 36.88 -14.90 13.76
N CYS A 327 35.80 -14.69 14.53
CA CYS A 327 34.70 -13.82 14.12
C CYS A 327 35.14 -12.36 14.02
N VAL A 328 34.53 -11.61 13.09
CA VAL A 328 34.83 -10.19 12.88
C VAL A 328 33.55 -9.36 12.94
N ASP A 329 33.49 -8.45 13.91
CA ASP A 329 32.43 -7.44 14.04
C ASP A 329 32.83 -6.16 13.28
N TYR A 330 32.30 -5.98 12.07
CA TYR A 330 32.64 -4.83 11.24
C TYR A 330 32.01 -3.52 11.73
N LYS A 331 31.04 -3.57 12.64
CA LYS A 331 30.45 -2.37 13.22
C LYS A 331 31.41 -1.68 14.21
N LYS A 332 32.37 -2.42 14.76
CA LYS A 332 33.40 -1.93 15.69
C LYS A 332 34.73 -1.59 15.02
N GLN A 333 34.87 -1.84 13.72
CA GLN A 333 36.04 -1.50 12.91
C GLN A 333 35.81 -0.21 12.13
#